data_AF-X0XPL2-F1
#
_entry.id   AF-X0XPL2-F1
#
_cell.length_a   1.000
_cell.length_b   1.000
_cell.length_c   1.000
_cell.angle_alpha   90.00
_cell.angle_beta   90.00
_cell.angle_gamma   90.00
#
_symmetry.space_group_name_H-M   'P 1'
#
loop_
_entity.id
_entity.type
_entity.pdbx_description
1 polymer ?
#
loop_
_entity_poly.entity_id
_entity_poly.type
_entity_poly.pdbx_seq_one_letter_code
_entity_poly.pdbx_strand_id
1 'polypeptide(L)'
;GTVITQDAGLSLENIQVRLLGQARRVIVTKDNTTIVGDGEELDAVKARCEQLRKQVNVADTGYEKEKLQDRIAKLSGGIAVIRVGAVTETEMKDKKLRLEDAINATRAAVEEGIVPGGGATLTHLSDNLLTWAKNNLQEDELVGAMILARAIVAPLRRIAENAGINGAVIIEQVQQQEFEVGYNAAENRFGNMYEEGVVDPAKVT
;
A
#
# COMPACT_ATOMS: atom_id res chain seq x y z
N GLY A 1 -26.12 -14.94 11.99
CA GLY A 1 -26.97 -15.38 10.84
C GLY A 1 -26.65 -16.81 10.44
N THR A 2 -27.48 -17.44 9.59
CA THR A 2 -27.36 -18.85 9.18
C THR A 2 -27.17 -18.96 7.66
N VAL A 3 -26.24 -19.81 7.21
CA VAL A 3 -26.02 -20.06 5.78
C VAL A 3 -27.19 -20.88 5.23
N ILE A 4 -27.79 -20.43 4.14
CA ILE A 4 -28.94 -21.09 3.51
C ILE A 4 -28.41 -22.02 2.41
N THR A 5 -28.49 -23.32 2.66
CA THR A 5 -28.10 -24.36 1.70
C THR A 5 -29.13 -25.48 1.69
N GLN A 6 -29.32 -26.11 0.53
CA GLN A 6 -30.22 -27.27 0.37
C GLN A 6 -29.73 -28.46 1.20
N ASP A 7 -28.41 -28.63 1.35
CA ASP A 7 -27.80 -29.68 2.19
C ASP A 7 -28.18 -29.56 3.67
N ALA A 8 -28.45 -28.34 4.13
CA ALA A 8 -28.94 -28.07 5.48
C ALA A 8 -30.48 -28.12 5.60
N GLY A 9 -31.18 -28.48 4.52
CA GLY A 9 -32.65 -28.54 4.46
C GLY A 9 -33.32 -27.16 4.44
N LEU A 10 -32.58 -26.08 4.17
CA LEU A 10 -33.11 -24.72 4.14
C LEU A 10 -33.35 -24.29 2.69
N SER A 11 -34.59 -23.93 2.36
CA SER A 11 -34.98 -23.37 1.07
C SER A 11 -35.27 -21.86 1.16
N LEU A 12 -35.10 -21.14 0.05
CA LEU A 12 -35.41 -19.71 -0.05
C LEU A 12 -36.90 -19.42 0.12
N GLU A 13 -37.76 -20.42 -0.10
CA GLU A 13 -39.22 -20.27 -0.04
C GLU A 13 -39.73 -20.05 1.40
N ASN A 14 -39.06 -20.62 2.41
CA ASN A 14 -39.47 -20.55 3.81
C ASN A 14 -38.48 -19.77 4.69
N ILE A 15 -37.78 -18.79 4.12
CA ILE A 15 -36.81 -17.98 4.85
C ILE A 15 -37.49 -17.03 5.85
N GLN A 16 -36.91 -16.90 7.03
CA GLN A 16 -37.33 -15.92 8.04
C GLN A 16 -36.22 -14.89 8.27
N VAL A 17 -36.59 -13.64 8.59
CA VAL A 17 -35.62 -12.54 8.79
C VAL A 17 -34.58 -12.88 9.86
N ARG A 18 -34.95 -13.66 10.89
CA ARG A 18 -34.02 -14.14 11.93
C ARG A 18 -32.87 -15.02 11.42
N LEU A 19 -32.98 -15.60 10.23
CA LEU A 19 -31.91 -16.40 9.62
C LEU A 19 -30.87 -15.51 8.93
N LEU A 20 -31.24 -14.29 8.55
CA LEU A 20 -30.35 -13.35 7.89
C LEU A 20 -29.31 -12.80 8.87
N GLY A 21 -28.10 -12.55 8.39
CA GLY A 21 -27.09 -11.80 9.13
C GLY A 21 -27.42 -10.30 9.14
N GLN A 22 -26.97 -9.60 10.18
CA GLN A 22 -27.06 -8.15 10.26
C GLN A 22 -25.65 -7.55 10.23
N ALA A 23 -25.53 -6.35 9.66
CA ALA A 23 -24.29 -5.61 9.63
C ALA A 23 -24.60 -4.12 9.80
N ARG A 24 -23.73 -3.41 10.50
CA ARG A 24 -23.85 -1.96 10.71
C ARG A 24 -23.64 -1.19 9.41
N ARG A 25 -22.69 -1.62 8.59
CA ARG A 25 -22.37 -0.97 7.31
C ARG A 25 -21.75 -1.96 6.35
N VAL A 26 -22.18 -1.93 5.09
CA VAL A 26 -21.58 -2.70 4.00
C VAL A 26 -21.05 -1.72 2.96
N ILE A 27 -19.80 -1.89 2.54
CA ILE A 27 -19.14 -1.06 1.52
C ILE A 27 -18.70 -2.00 0.41
N VAL A 28 -19.16 -1.72 -0.81
CA VAL A 28 -18.82 -2.50 -2.02
C VAL A 28 -18.05 -1.59 -2.97
N THR A 29 -16.83 -1.99 -3.31
CA THR A 29 -16.02 -1.36 -4.36
C THR A 29 -15.92 -2.30 -5.56
N LYS A 30 -15.23 -1.89 -6.63
CA LYS A 30 -15.06 -2.71 -7.83
C LYS A 30 -14.45 -4.09 -7.52
N ASP A 31 -13.46 -4.12 -6.64
CA ASP A 31 -12.64 -5.31 -6.41
C ASP A 31 -12.85 -5.91 -5.01
N ASN A 32 -13.44 -5.17 -4.05
CA ASN A 32 -13.53 -5.59 -2.66
C ASN A 32 -14.92 -5.33 -2.04
N THR A 33 -15.30 -6.17 -1.08
CA THR A 33 -16.50 -5.97 -0.23
C THR A 33 -16.09 -5.99 1.24
N THR A 34 -16.44 -4.92 1.97
CA THR A 34 -16.15 -4.77 3.39
C THR A 34 -17.45 -4.75 4.19
N ILE A 35 -17.58 -5.67 5.13
CA ILE A 35 -18.77 -5.82 5.99
C ILE A 35 -18.38 -5.44 7.42
N VAL A 36 -18.93 -4.35 7.93
CA VAL A 36 -18.68 -3.84 9.28
C VAL A 36 -19.82 -4.26 10.19
N GLY A 37 -19.53 -5.13 11.16
CA GLY A 37 -20.46 -5.55 12.20
C GLY A 37 -20.66 -4.51 13.32
N ASP A 38 -21.59 -4.80 14.21
CA ASP A 38 -21.86 -4.08 15.48
C ASP A 38 -20.98 -4.55 16.65
N GLY A 39 -20.37 -5.73 16.53
CA GLY A 39 -19.46 -6.32 17.52
C GLY A 39 -20.13 -7.27 18.51
N GLU A 40 -21.41 -7.62 18.31
CA GLU A 40 -22.15 -8.49 19.23
C GLU A 40 -21.70 -9.95 19.17
N GLU A 41 -21.23 -10.42 18.01
CA GLU A 41 -20.81 -11.81 17.78
C GLU A 41 -19.28 -12.04 17.96
N LEU A 42 -18.56 -11.18 18.70
CA LEU A 42 -17.10 -11.27 18.86
C LEU A 42 -16.63 -12.63 19.42
N ASP A 43 -17.36 -13.20 20.38
CA ASP A 43 -16.99 -14.50 20.96
C ASP A 43 -17.24 -15.66 19.99
N ALA A 44 -18.25 -15.56 19.12
CA ALA A 44 -18.46 -16.52 18.03
C ALA A 44 -17.31 -16.46 16.99
N VAL A 45 -16.81 -15.26 16.69
CA VAL A 45 -15.62 -15.07 15.83
C VAL A 45 -14.39 -15.71 16.46
N LYS A 46 -14.15 -15.49 17.77
CA LYS A 46 -13.02 -16.12 18.49
C LYS A 46 -13.11 -17.64 18.46
N ALA A 47 -14.28 -18.20 18.79
CA ALA A 47 -14.52 -19.64 18.73
C ALA A 47 -14.26 -20.20 17.32
N ARG A 48 -14.65 -19.46 16.27
CA ARG A 48 -14.37 -19.84 14.89
C ARG A 48 -12.88 -19.79 14.56
N CYS A 49 -12.15 -18.77 15.00
CA CYS A 49 -10.70 -18.70 14.84
C CYS A 49 -10.01 -19.89 15.51
N GLU A 50 -10.43 -20.30 16.70
CA GLU A 50 -9.89 -21.48 17.39
C GLU A 50 -10.16 -22.79 16.62
N GLN A 51 -11.37 -22.95 16.09
CA GLN A 51 -11.69 -24.10 15.22
C GLN A 51 -10.77 -24.15 13.99
N LEU A 52 -10.57 -23.01 13.32
CA LEU A 52 -9.69 -22.93 12.15
C LEU A 52 -8.23 -23.22 12.52
N ARG A 53 -7.74 -22.73 13.67
CA ARG A 53 -6.38 -23.05 14.17
C ARG A 53 -6.19 -24.56 14.40
N LYS A 54 -7.19 -25.26 14.93
CA LYS A 54 -7.14 -26.72 15.05
C LYS A 54 -7.07 -27.40 13.68
N GLN A 55 -7.81 -26.90 12.68
CA GLN A 55 -7.76 -27.42 11.31
C GLN A 55 -6.39 -27.19 10.65
N VAL A 56 -5.73 -26.05 10.90
CA VAL A 56 -4.37 -25.78 10.39
C VAL A 56 -3.37 -26.85 10.86
N ASN A 57 -3.50 -27.30 12.11
CA ASN A 57 -2.59 -28.30 12.69
C ASN A 57 -2.78 -29.71 12.09
N VAL A 58 -3.97 -30.01 11.59
CA VAL A 58 -4.33 -31.32 11.01
C VAL A 58 -4.21 -31.32 9.48
N ALA A 59 -4.11 -30.14 8.85
CA ALA A 59 -3.96 -30.05 7.40
C ALA A 59 -2.63 -30.65 6.92
N ASP A 60 -2.69 -31.45 5.86
CA ASP A 60 -1.54 -32.16 5.31
C ASP A 60 -0.79 -31.33 4.26
N THR A 61 -1.48 -30.41 3.58
CA THR A 61 -0.91 -29.63 2.48
C THR A 61 -0.53 -28.21 2.90
N GLY A 62 0.57 -27.69 2.35
CA GLY A 62 0.97 -26.28 2.55
C GLY A 62 -0.08 -25.29 2.04
N TYR A 63 -0.73 -25.61 0.92
CA TYR A 63 -1.79 -24.80 0.33
C TYR A 63 -3.01 -24.65 1.26
N GLU A 64 -3.47 -25.75 1.89
CA GLU A 64 -4.59 -25.67 2.84
C GLU A 64 -4.24 -24.88 4.10
N LYS A 65 -3.00 -25.03 4.60
CA LYS A 65 -2.51 -24.24 5.74
C LYS A 65 -2.53 -22.75 5.43
N GLU A 66 -2.04 -22.36 4.26
CA GLU A 66 -2.06 -20.97 3.79
C GLU A 66 -3.49 -20.42 3.72
N LYS A 67 -4.42 -21.15 3.08
CA LYS A 67 -5.82 -20.69 2.97
C LYS A 67 -6.54 -20.61 4.31
N LEU A 68 -6.24 -21.51 5.25
CA LEU A 68 -6.79 -21.42 6.60
C LEU A 68 -6.18 -20.24 7.38
N GLN A 69 -4.88 -19.99 7.23
CA GLN A 69 -4.22 -18.82 7.83
C GLN A 69 -4.77 -17.50 7.28
N ASP A 70 -4.98 -17.38 5.97
CA ASP A 70 -5.64 -16.23 5.33
C ASP A 70 -7.02 -15.95 5.93
N ARG A 71 -7.81 -17.02 6.13
CA ARG A 71 -9.14 -16.91 6.73
C ARG A 71 -9.07 -16.49 8.19
N ILE A 72 -8.13 -17.05 8.97
CA ILE A 72 -7.91 -16.64 10.36
C ILE A 72 -7.54 -15.17 10.40
N ALA A 73 -6.59 -14.72 9.56
CA ALA A 73 -6.14 -13.32 9.51
C ALA A 73 -7.31 -12.36 9.21
N LYS A 74 -8.18 -12.71 8.25
CA LYS A 74 -9.38 -11.91 7.94
C LYS A 74 -10.39 -11.85 9.09
N LEU A 75 -10.53 -12.93 9.87
CA LEU A 75 -11.46 -12.98 11.01
C LEU A 75 -10.89 -12.31 12.27
N SER A 76 -9.61 -12.53 12.58
CA SER A 76 -8.97 -11.97 13.77
C SER A 76 -8.51 -10.53 13.61
N GLY A 77 -8.19 -10.10 12.38
CA GLY A 77 -7.74 -8.75 12.08
C GLY A 77 -8.82 -7.70 12.31
N GLY A 78 -10.10 -8.09 12.20
CA GLY A 78 -11.23 -7.20 12.42
C GLY A 78 -11.25 -5.98 11.48
N ILE A 79 -12.00 -4.96 11.86
CA ILE A 79 -12.10 -3.71 11.09
C ILE A 79 -12.03 -2.54 12.07
N ALA A 80 -11.04 -1.66 11.87
CA ALA A 80 -10.96 -0.39 12.57
C ALA A 80 -11.70 0.69 11.77
N VAL A 81 -12.54 1.49 12.45
CA VAL A 81 -13.26 2.60 11.82
C VAL A 81 -12.73 3.92 12.39
N ILE A 82 -12.08 4.71 11.56
CA ILE A 82 -11.59 6.05 11.91
C ILE A 82 -12.65 7.09 11.50
N ARG A 83 -13.03 7.96 12.42
CA ARG A 83 -13.99 9.05 12.17
C ARG A 83 -13.24 10.38 12.15
N VAL A 84 -13.36 11.12 11.06
CA VAL A 84 -12.75 12.44 10.89
C VAL A 84 -13.82 13.52 11.06
N GLY A 85 -13.59 14.44 11.98
CA GLY A 85 -14.44 15.61 12.18
C GLY A 85 -13.82 16.88 11.58
N ALA A 86 -14.68 17.79 11.11
CA ALA A 86 -14.30 19.12 10.66
C ALA A 86 -15.45 20.12 10.88
N VAL A 87 -15.14 21.41 10.78
CA VAL A 87 -16.11 22.50 11.01
C VAL A 87 -17.00 22.70 9.77
N THR A 88 -16.42 22.55 8.57
CA THR A 88 -17.14 22.67 7.30
C THR A 88 -17.13 21.37 6.50
N GLU A 89 -18.08 21.20 5.57
CA GLU A 89 -18.14 20.03 4.69
C GLU A 89 -16.90 19.92 3.78
N THR A 90 -16.40 21.06 3.28
CA THR A 90 -15.21 21.11 2.42
C THR A 90 -13.97 20.63 3.16
N GLU A 91 -13.75 21.11 4.38
CA GLU A 91 -12.65 20.63 5.24
C GLU A 91 -12.80 19.16 5.61
N MET A 92 -14.03 18.69 5.83
CA MET A 92 -14.28 17.27 6.12
C MET A 92 -13.85 16.40 4.94
N LYS A 93 -14.15 16.82 3.70
CA LYS A 93 -13.74 16.11 2.48
C LYS A 93 -12.23 16.15 2.29
N ASP A 94 -11.58 17.31 2.46
CA ASP A 94 -10.12 17.45 2.36
C ASP A 94 -9.39 16.58 3.40
N LYS A 95 -9.77 16.67 4.68
CA LYS A 95 -9.16 15.84 5.73
C LYS A 95 -9.40 14.34 5.51
N LYS A 96 -10.58 13.97 5.01
CA LYS A 96 -10.88 12.58 4.66
C LYS A 96 -9.94 12.08 3.58
N LEU A 97 -9.78 12.83 2.48
CA LEU A 97 -8.89 12.45 1.37
C LEU A 97 -7.43 12.35 1.82
N ARG A 98 -6.95 13.30 2.62
CA ARG A 98 -5.59 13.26 3.19
C ARG A 98 -5.37 12.05 4.09
N LEU A 99 -6.38 11.70 4.90
CA LEU A 99 -6.28 10.52 5.76
C LEU A 99 -6.30 9.22 4.94
N GLU A 100 -7.16 9.14 3.92
CA GLU A 100 -7.20 7.99 3.01
C GLU A 100 -5.83 7.80 2.33
N ASP A 101 -5.24 8.88 1.83
CA ASP A 101 -3.92 8.86 1.22
C ASP A 101 -2.83 8.43 2.21
N ALA A 102 -2.80 9.02 3.42
CA ALA A 102 -1.86 8.64 4.46
C ALA A 102 -1.96 7.16 4.87
N ILE A 103 -3.19 6.61 4.96
CA ILE A 103 -3.39 5.19 5.28
C ILE A 103 -2.86 4.29 4.14
N ASN A 104 -3.06 4.70 2.89
CA ASN A 104 -2.57 3.92 1.75
C ASN A 104 -1.04 3.98 1.64
N ALA A 105 -0.45 5.17 1.80
CA ALA A 105 1.00 5.36 1.79
C ALA A 105 1.69 4.58 2.92
N THR A 106 1.16 4.65 4.14
CA THR A 106 1.72 3.89 5.28
C THR A 106 1.57 2.39 5.13
N ARG A 107 0.46 1.90 4.55
CA ARG A 107 0.32 0.46 4.22
C ARG A 107 1.36 0.02 3.19
N ALA A 108 1.52 0.79 2.10
CA ALA A 108 2.51 0.49 1.08
C ALA A 108 3.94 0.49 1.64
N ALA A 109 4.25 1.44 2.53
CA ALA A 109 5.55 1.54 3.20
C ALA A 109 5.82 0.36 4.14
N VAL A 110 4.79 -0.16 4.83
CA VAL A 110 4.94 -1.34 5.70
C VAL A 110 5.15 -2.62 4.88
N GLU A 111 4.56 -2.71 3.69
CA GLU A 111 4.66 -3.91 2.83
C GLU A 111 6.03 -4.05 2.16
N GLU A 112 6.56 -2.98 1.57
CA GLU A 112 7.79 -3.05 0.76
C GLU A 112 8.92 -2.13 1.25
N GLY A 113 8.70 -1.41 2.35
CA GLY A 113 9.67 -0.47 2.92
C GLY A 113 9.54 0.94 2.36
N ILE A 114 10.46 1.80 2.81
CA ILE A 114 10.56 3.21 2.42
C ILE A 114 11.89 3.48 1.73
N VAL A 115 11.90 4.47 0.85
CA VAL A 115 13.09 4.92 0.12
C VAL A 115 13.19 6.45 0.14
N PRO A 116 14.37 7.04 -0.16
CA PRO A 116 14.55 8.48 -0.27
C PRO A 116 13.61 9.07 -1.32
N GLY A 117 12.69 9.93 -0.89
CA GLY A 117 11.61 10.42 -1.75
C GLY A 117 12.05 11.55 -2.69
N GLY A 118 11.07 12.24 -3.27
CA GLY A 118 11.31 13.44 -4.08
C GLY A 118 12.09 13.17 -5.37
N GLY A 119 12.07 11.92 -5.86
CA GLY A 119 12.83 11.49 -7.03
C GLY A 119 14.33 11.27 -6.79
N ALA A 120 14.80 11.34 -5.54
CA ALA A 120 16.20 11.06 -5.19
C ALA A 120 16.57 9.60 -5.48
N THR A 121 15.73 8.64 -5.07
CA THR A 121 15.93 7.21 -5.33
C THR A 121 16.17 6.91 -6.81
N LEU A 122 15.28 7.39 -7.69
CA LEU A 122 15.39 7.18 -9.14
C LEU A 122 16.66 7.81 -9.72
N THR A 123 17.08 8.94 -9.16
CA THR A 123 18.29 9.65 -9.59
C THR A 123 19.56 8.88 -9.27
N HIS A 124 19.64 8.30 -8.07
CA HIS A 124 20.73 7.41 -7.66
C HIS A 124 20.74 6.11 -8.47
N LEU A 125 19.57 5.51 -8.72
CA LEU A 125 19.46 4.30 -9.53
C LEU A 125 19.90 4.50 -10.98
N SER A 126 19.80 5.71 -11.52
CA SER A 126 20.24 6.01 -12.90
C SER A 126 21.73 5.72 -13.12
N ASP A 127 22.59 6.07 -12.16
CA ASP A 127 24.03 5.87 -12.34
C ASP A 127 24.40 4.39 -12.21
N ASN A 128 23.79 3.71 -11.24
CA ASN A 128 23.93 2.26 -11.06
C ASN A 128 23.44 1.48 -12.28
N LEU A 129 22.29 1.86 -12.84
CA LEU A 129 21.73 1.25 -14.05
C LEU A 129 22.66 1.44 -15.25
N LEU A 130 23.19 2.65 -15.45
CA LEU A 130 24.08 2.93 -16.57
C LEU A 130 25.39 2.15 -16.47
N THR A 131 25.96 2.07 -15.26
CA THR A 131 27.18 1.30 -15.00
C THR A 131 26.97 -0.19 -15.23
N TRP A 132 25.87 -0.75 -14.70
CA TRP A 132 25.53 -2.15 -14.92
C TRP A 132 25.26 -2.45 -16.39
N ALA A 133 24.48 -1.62 -17.08
CA ALA A 133 24.12 -1.83 -18.47
C ALA A 133 25.33 -1.89 -19.40
N LYS A 134 26.31 -0.99 -19.22
CA LYS A 134 27.56 -0.98 -20.02
C LYS A 134 28.35 -2.28 -19.90
N ASN A 135 28.24 -2.98 -18.78
CA ASN A 135 28.99 -4.20 -18.52
C ASN A 135 28.24 -5.48 -18.94
N ASN A 136 26.91 -5.41 -19.09
CA ASN A 136 26.07 -6.60 -19.24
C ASN A 136 25.22 -6.62 -20.52
N LEU A 137 24.94 -5.46 -21.13
CA LEU A 137 24.06 -5.33 -22.29
C LEU A 137 24.84 -4.90 -23.53
N GLN A 138 24.33 -5.25 -24.71
CA GLN A 138 24.94 -4.93 -26.00
C GLN A 138 23.90 -4.37 -26.98
N GLU A 139 24.38 -3.62 -27.98
CA GLU A 139 23.59 -3.10 -29.10
C GLU A 139 22.27 -2.42 -28.64
N ASP A 140 21.12 -2.94 -29.09
CA ASP A 140 19.81 -2.35 -28.85
C ASP A 140 19.41 -2.39 -27.37
N GLU A 141 19.80 -3.43 -26.63
CA GLU A 141 19.52 -3.53 -25.19
C GLU A 141 20.25 -2.42 -24.41
N LEU A 142 21.50 -2.14 -24.78
CA LEU A 142 22.27 -1.05 -24.17
C LEU A 142 21.64 0.31 -24.47
N VAL A 143 21.20 0.53 -25.71
CA VAL A 143 20.49 1.77 -26.09
C VAL A 143 19.21 1.93 -25.26
N GLY A 144 18.44 0.85 -25.09
CA GLY A 144 17.25 0.83 -24.24
C GLY A 144 17.55 1.23 -22.79
N ALA A 145 18.58 0.64 -22.18
CA ALA A 145 19.00 0.99 -20.82
C ALA A 145 19.47 2.45 -20.70
N MET A 146 20.18 2.98 -21.70
CA MET A 146 20.58 4.39 -21.73
C MET A 146 19.39 5.36 -21.87
N ILE A 147 18.32 4.95 -22.54
CA ILE A 147 17.07 5.73 -22.59
C ILE A 147 16.42 5.73 -21.20
N LEU A 148 16.32 4.55 -20.56
CA LEU A 148 15.72 4.43 -19.23
C LEU A 148 16.48 5.24 -18.18
N ALA A 149 17.82 5.14 -18.14
CA ALA A 149 18.65 5.94 -17.23
C ALA A 149 18.39 7.45 -17.38
N ARG A 150 18.25 7.94 -18.62
CA ARG A 150 17.90 9.35 -18.87
C ARG A 150 16.46 9.71 -18.51
N ALA A 151 15.53 8.75 -18.57
CA ALA A 151 14.12 8.99 -18.27
C ALA A 151 13.86 9.03 -16.76
N ILE A 152 14.49 8.16 -15.97
CA ILE A 152 14.19 8.04 -14.53
C ILE A 152 14.67 9.22 -13.69
N VAL A 153 15.57 10.06 -14.21
CA VAL A 153 15.95 11.34 -13.56
C VAL A 153 14.93 12.46 -13.80
N ALA A 154 13.99 12.30 -14.74
CA ALA A 154 13.04 13.35 -15.12
C ALA A 154 12.12 13.84 -13.98
N PRO A 155 11.65 12.99 -13.03
CA PRO A 155 10.85 13.45 -11.90
C PRO A 155 11.59 14.47 -11.04
N LEU A 156 12.84 14.21 -10.63
CA LEU A 156 13.64 15.15 -9.85
C LEU A 156 13.90 16.44 -10.62
N ARG A 157 14.23 16.34 -11.93
CA ARG A 157 14.38 17.52 -12.80
C ARG A 157 13.14 18.40 -12.75
N ARG A 158 11.96 17.80 -12.92
CA ARG A 158 10.69 18.52 -12.94
C ARG A 158 10.39 19.18 -11.60
N ILE A 159 10.66 18.48 -10.49
CA ILE A 159 10.50 19.02 -9.13
C ILE A 159 11.39 20.25 -8.94
N ALA A 160 12.67 20.16 -9.30
CA ALA A 160 13.63 21.27 -9.19
C ALA A 160 13.25 22.46 -10.10
N GLU A 161 12.88 22.22 -11.35
CA GLU A 161 12.46 23.26 -12.29
C GLU A 161 11.19 23.98 -11.81
N ASN A 162 10.21 23.25 -11.28
CA ASN A 162 9.00 23.83 -10.71
C ASN A 162 9.28 24.64 -9.43
N ALA A 163 10.35 24.29 -8.70
CA ALA A 163 10.86 25.08 -7.58
C ALA A 163 11.72 26.29 -8.01
N GLY A 164 11.88 26.52 -9.32
CA GLY A 164 12.62 27.66 -9.88
C GLY A 164 14.13 27.47 -9.94
N ILE A 165 14.63 26.23 -9.83
CA ILE A 165 16.06 25.91 -9.83
C ILE A 165 16.41 25.07 -11.06
N ASN A 166 17.65 25.17 -11.51
CA ASN A 166 18.13 24.38 -12.63
C ASN A 166 18.20 22.88 -12.27
N GLY A 167 17.24 22.10 -12.77
CA GLY A 167 17.13 20.68 -12.46
C GLY A 167 18.31 19.83 -12.95
N ALA A 168 19.06 20.26 -13.96
CA ALA A 168 20.27 19.54 -14.39
C ALA A 168 21.37 19.61 -13.32
N VAL A 169 21.54 20.77 -12.68
CA VAL A 169 22.51 20.97 -11.59
C VAL A 169 22.11 20.15 -10.36
N ILE A 170 20.81 20.16 -10.02
CA ILE A 170 20.31 19.37 -8.88
C ILE A 170 20.53 17.88 -9.10
N ILE A 171 20.22 17.35 -10.29
CA ILE A 171 20.46 15.94 -10.61
C ILE A 171 21.93 15.58 -10.44
N GLU A 172 22.83 16.35 -11.06
CA GLU A 172 24.27 16.09 -10.99
C GLU A 172 24.78 16.11 -9.55
N GLN A 173 24.30 17.06 -8.73
CA GLN A 173 24.66 17.15 -7.33
C GLN A 173 24.13 15.97 -6.52
N VAL A 174 22.89 15.52 -6.72
CA VAL A 174 22.35 14.33 -6.03
C VAL A 174 23.14 13.08 -6.41
N GLN A 175 23.47 12.88 -7.68
CA GLN A 175 24.21 11.70 -8.15
C GLN A 175 25.63 11.56 -7.56
N GLN A 176 26.21 12.65 -7.05
CA GLN A 176 27.54 12.66 -6.44
C GLN A 176 27.51 12.40 -4.92
N GLN A 177 26.33 12.22 -4.34
CA GLN A 177 26.13 12.05 -2.90
C GLN A 177 25.80 10.60 -2.54
N GLU A 178 25.72 10.30 -1.24
CA GLU A 178 25.24 9.02 -0.74
C GLU A 178 23.75 8.79 -1.09
N PHE A 179 23.33 7.53 -1.11
CA PHE A 179 21.99 7.13 -1.56
C PHE A 179 20.86 7.82 -0.77
N GLU A 180 21.07 8.03 0.52
CA GLU A 180 20.14 8.65 1.45
C GLU A 180 20.00 10.16 1.23
N VAL A 181 20.96 10.79 0.56
CA VAL A 181 21.00 12.22 0.31
C VAL A 181 20.19 12.56 -0.93
N GLY A 182 19.34 13.57 -0.82
CA GLY A 182 18.54 14.09 -1.92
C GLY A 182 18.39 15.61 -1.84
N TYR A 183 17.48 16.15 -2.65
CA TYR A 183 17.16 17.56 -2.68
C TYR A 183 15.74 17.80 -2.16
N ASN A 184 15.64 18.45 -0.99
CA ASN A 184 14.38 18.86 -0.41
C ASN A 184 13.93 20.18 -1.08
N ALA A 185 13.02 20.08 -2.05
CA ALA A 185 12.52 21.24 -2.79
C ALA A 185 11.68 22.22 -1.94
N ALA A 186 11.10 21.75 -0.82
CA ALA A 186 10.31 22.61 0.06
C ALA A 186 11.20 23.58 0.86
N GLU A 187 12.40 23.14 1.23
CA GLU A 187 13.37 23.91 2.01
C GLU A 187 14.57 24.40 1.19
N ASN A 188 14.64 24.01 -0.08
CA ASN A 188 15.72 24.34 -1.01
C ASN A 188 17.12 23.98 -0.46
N ARG A 189 17.27 22.73 0.02
CA ARG A 189 18.54 22.23 0.54
C ARG A 189 18.77 20.75 0.23
N PHE A 190 20.04 20.37 0.21
CA PHE A 190 20.45 18.98 0.18
C PHE A 190 20.54 18.44 1.60
N GLY A 191 20.13 17.19 1.80
CA GLY A 191 20.13 16.56 3.12
C GLY A 191 19.73 15.09 3.03
N ASN A 192 19.86 14.40 4.16
CA ASN A 192 19.39 13.03 4.29
C ASN A 192 17.85 13.01 4.26
N MET A 193 17.27 12.43 3.22
CA MET A 193 15.84 12.48 2.97
C MET A 193 15.01 11.80 4.05
N TYR A 194 15.59 10.82 4.77
CA TYR A 194 14.94 10.19 5.92
C TYR A 194 14.85 11.14 7.12
N GLU A 195 15.91 11.90 7.39
CA GLU A 195 15.93 12.89 8.48
C GLU A 195 15.04 14.10 8.15
N GLU A 196 14.98 14.47 6.87
CA GLU A 196 14.10 15.52 6.34
C GLU A 196 12.61 15.11 6.33
N GLY A 197 12.30 13.81 6.50
CA GLY A 197 10.95 13.28 6.43
C GLY A 197 10.35 13.23 5.01
N VAL A 198 11.19 13.36 3.98
CA VAL A 198 10.79 13.27 2.57
C VAL A 198 11.03 11.85 2.09
N VAL A 199 10.10 10.97 2.41
CA VAL A 199 10.18 9.53 2.13
C VAL A 199 9.03 9.07 1.25
N ASP A 200 9.31 8.16 0.33
CA ASP A 200 8.30 7.54 -0.54
C ASP A 200 8.22 6.03 -0.26
N PRO A 201 7.01 5.42 -0.30
CA PRO A 201 6.88 3.97 -0.24
C PRO A 201 7.56 3.32 -1.45
N ALA A 202 8.38 2.28 -1.22
CA ALA A 202 9.09 1.57 -2.29
C ALA A 202 8.10 1.00 -3.34
N LYS A 203 6.96 0.51 -2.89
CA LYS A 203 5.88 -0.03 -3.74
C LYS A 203 5.32 0.95 -4.77
N VAL A 204 5.42 2.26 -4.50
CA VAL A 204 4.91 3.33 -5.37
C VAL A 204 6.00 3.84 -6.31
N THR A 205 7.26 3.72 -5.91
CA THR A 205 8.45 4.27 -6.59
C THR A 205 8.91 3.35 -7.71
#